data_AF-A0A150AHQ7-F1
#
_entry.id   AF-A0A150AHQ7-F1
#
_cell.length_a   1.000
_cell.length_b   1.000
_cell.length_c   1.000
_cell.angle_alpha   90.00
_cell.angle_beta   90.00
_cell.angle_gamma   90.00
#
_symmetry.space_group_name_H-M   'P 1'
#
loop_
_entity.id
_entity.type
_entity.pdbx_description
1 polymer ?
#
loop_
_entity_poly.entity_id
_entity_poly.type
_entity_poly.pdbx_seq_one_letter_code
_entity_poly.pdbx_strand_id
1 'polypeptide(L)'
;MKNIIIILFLFGAMKSNAQSYNETDSLYLIAFEKYSIQLDSFYTKYSENNEQYSMIFIERTDLIKNLPDSIGERKIVTLNNENLKEVYKKYDWKLIQLKVFPIEIKKGQIEITFIPYHGEMDKKGNLNLGLSDWTNIFFQYDCNQKKWIYERTENGGI
;
A
#
# COMPACT_ATOMS: atom_id res chain seq x y z
N MET A 1 60.10 27.51 8.16
CA MET A 1 58.88 28.10 7.58
C MET A 1 57.75 27.09 7.70
N LYS A 2 56.62 27.52 8.28
CA LYS A 2 55.43 26.71 8.58
C LYS A 2 54.68 26.37 7.30
N ASN A 3 54.35 25.10 7.08
CA ASN A 3 53.28 24.69 6.18
C ASN A 3 52.23 23.96 7.02
N ILE A 4 51.15 24.66 7.37
CA ILE A 4 49.97 24.10 8.02
C ILE A 4 49.04 23.63 6.88
N ILE A 5 48.78 22.34 6.82
CA ILE A 5 47.76 21.73 5.98
C ILE A 5 46.42 21.92 6.69
N ILE A 6 45.49 22.66 6.09
CA ILE A 6 44.10 22.79 6.56
C ILE A 6 43.25 21.81 5.74
N ILE A 7 42.91 20.68 6.34
CA ILE A 7 41.88 19.76 5.80
C ILE A 7 40.53 20.28 6.30
N LEU A 8 39.75 20.88 5.40
CA LEU A 8 38.38 21.29 5.65
C LEU A 8 37.48 20.04 5.56
N PHE A 9 37.13 19.44 6.69
CA PHE A 9 36.08 18.43 6.76
C PHE A 9 34.71 19.14 6.69
N LEU A 10 34.15 19.24 5.48
CA LEU A 10 32.75 19.61 5.27
C LEU A 10 31.87 18.43 5.72
N PHE A 11 31.51 18.42 7.00
CA PHE A 11 30.38 17.62 7.50
C PHE A 11 29.09 18.21 6.91
N GLY A 12 28.71 17.71 5.73
CA GLY A 12 27.36 17.88 5.23
C GLY A 12 26.40 17.24 6.21
N ALA A 13 25.65 18.06 6.95
CA ALA A 13 24.54 17.61 7.77
C ALA A 13 23.47 17.03 6.83
N MET A 14 23.56 15.74 6.55
CA MET A 14 22.44 14.97 6.02
C MET A 14 21.34 15.03 7.08
N LYS A 15 20.36 15.92 6.87
CA LYS A 15 19.08 15.83 7.57
C LYS A 15 18.41 14.56 7.05
N SER A 16 18.65 13.44 7.73
CA SER A 16 17.77 12.29 7.60
C SER A 16 16.41 12.75 8.09
N ASN A 17 15.46 12.92 7.17
CA ASN A 17 14.05 13.04 7.52
C ASN A 17 13.58 11.66 7.98
N ALA A 18 14.03 11.24 9.16
CA ALA A 18 13.39 10.15 9.90
C ALA A 18 12.05 10.69 10.39
N GLN A 19 11.06 10.78 9.51
CA GLN A 19 9.69 10.97 9.93
C GLN A 19 9.34 9.76 10.81
N SER A 20 9.12 10.00 12.10
CA SER A 20 8.70 8.93 13.00
C SER A 20 7.30 8.52 12.60
N TYR A 21 7.16 7.33 12.01
CA TYR A 21 5.86 6.70 11.79
C TYR A 21 5.13 6.62 13.14
N ASN A 22 3.88 7.05 13.18
CA ASN A 22 3.06 6.79 14.36
C ASN A 22 2.63 5.30 14.36
N GLU A 23 2.17 4.78 15.50
CA GLU A 23 1.80 3.36 15.63
C GLU A 23 0.73 2.93 14.60
N THR A 24 -0.20 3.81 14.25
CA THR A 24 -1.21 3.59 13.22
C THR A 24 -0.62 3.50 11.82
N ASP A 25 0.33 4.39 11.46
CA ASP A 25 1.04 4.32 10.19
C ASP A 25 1.80 2.98 10.07
N SER A 26 2.38 2.50 11.17
CA SER A 26 3.04 1.20 11.22
C SER A 26 2.08 0.04 10.98
N LEU A 27 0.85 0.10 11.48
CA LEU A 27 -0.16 -0.94 11.25
C LEU A 27 -0.59 -1.02 9.79
N TYR A 28 -0.86 0.12 9.15
CA TYR A 28 -1.23 0.15 7.74
C TYR A 28 -0.11 -0.36 6.84
N LEU A 29 1.15 0.00 7.14
CA LEU A 29 2.30 -0.50 6.37
C LEU A 29 2.45 -2.02 6.50
N ILE A 30 2.38 -2.57 7.73
CA ILE A 30 2.42 -4.03 7.94
C ILE A 30 1.23 -4.69 7.22
N ALA A 31 0.03 -4.12 7.32
CA ALA A 31 -1.14 -4.66 6.67
C ALA A 31 -0.99 -4.68 5.15
N PHE A 32 -0.41 -3.61 4.59
CA PHE A 32 -0.15 -3.52 3.16
C PHE A 32 0.92 -4.50 2.69
N GLU A 33 1.97 -4.73 3.48
CA GLU A 33 2.94 -5.80 3.25
C GLU A 33 2.26 -7.17 3.22
N LYS A 34 1.39 -7.46 4.19
CA LYS A 34 0.65 -8.73 4.22
C LYS A 34 -0.33 -8.88 3.06
N TYR A 35 -1.00 -7.80 2.65
CA TYR A 35 -1.81 -7.78 1.44
C TYR A 35 -0.97 -8.07 0.19
N SER A 36 0.24 -7.49 0.08
CA SER A 36 1.11 -7.72 -1.09
C SER A 36 1.46 -9.19 -1.29
N ILE A 37 1.57 -9.96 -0.20
CA ILE A 37 1.77 -11.42 -0.24
C ILE A 37 0.51 -12.13 -0.79
N GLN A 38 -0.69 -11.63 -0.46
CA GLN A 38 -1.94 -12.21 -0.94
C GLN A 38 -2.14 -12.02 -2.44
N LEU A 39 -1.57 -10.98 -3.04
CA LEU A 39 -1.56 -10.81 -4.50
C LEU A 39 -1.04 -12.07 -5.18
N ASP A 40 0.05 -12.65 -4.66
CA ASP A 40 0.63 -13.89 -5.17
C ASP A 40 -0.17 -15.13 -4.75
N SER A 41 -0.52 -15.23 -3.46
CA SER A 41 -1.04 -16.47 -2.89
C SER A 41 -2.55 -16.69 -3.06
N PHE A 42 -3.31 -15.64 -3.33
CA PHE A 42 -4.77 -15.70 -3.47
C PHE A 42 -5.21 -15.22 -4.86
N TYR A 43 -4.86 -13.99 -5.23
CA TYR A 43 -5.38 -13.34 -6.43
C TYR A 43 -4.80 -13.89 -7.74
N THR A 44 -3.55 -14.35 -7.73
CA THR A 44 -2.89 -14.89 -8.93
C THR A 44 -2.67 -16.39 -8.90
N LYS A 45 -3.05 -17.08 -7.81
CA LYS A 45 -2.71 -18.48 -7.56
C LYS A 45 -3.07 -19.43 -8.72
N TYR A 46 -4.18 -19.15 -9.40
CA TYR A 46 -4.71 -19.96 -10.50
C TYR A 46 -4.72 -19.22 -11.84
N SER A 47 -4.11 -18.04 -11.91
CA SER A 47 -4.10 -17.25 -13.14
C SER A 47 -2.84 -17.53 -13.95
N GLU A 48 -3.01 -17.82 -15.24
CA GLU A 48 -1.92 -17.96 -16.20
C GLU A 48 -1.33 -16.60 -16.61
N ASN A 49 -2.07 -15.51 -16.39
CA ASN A 49 -1.64 -14.14 -16.65
C ASN A 49 -1.82 -13.25 -15.41
N ASN A 50 -0.70 -12.86 -14.81
CA ASN A 50 -0.66 -12.08 -13.56
C ASN A 50 -0.32 -10.61 -13.78
N GLU A 51 -0.25 -10.16 -15.04
CA GLU A 51 0.17 -8.80 -15.38
C GLU A 51 -0.73 -7.74 -14.71
N GLN A 52 -2.02 -8.01 -14.55
CA GLN A 52 -2.97 -7.09 -13.90
C GLN A 52 -2.64 -6.81 -12.42
N TYR A 53 -1.87 -7.69 -11.76
CA TYR A 53 -1.42 -7.54 -10.37
C TYR A 53 0.08 -7.22 -10.25
N SER A 54 0.77 -6.94 -11.38
CA SER A 54 2.20 -6.56 -11.40
C SER A 54 2.44 -5.14 -10.84
N MET A 55 1.41 -4.31 -10.83
CA MET A 55 1.40 -2.96 -10.27
C MET A 55 0.22 -2.81 -9.32
N ILE A 56 0.41 -1.99 -8.28
CA ILE A 56 -0.65 -1.66 -7.33
C ILE A 56 -1.12 -0.25 -7.63
N PHE A 57 -2.32 -0.11 -8.19
CA PHE A 57 -2.98 1.17 -8.37
C PHE A 57 -3.86 1.45 -7.16
N ILE A 58 -3.42 2.33 -6.27
CA ILE A 58 -4.10 2.59 -5.00
C ILE A 58 -4.79 3.94 -5.00
N GLU A 59 -6.03 3.98 -4.57
CA GLU A 59 -6.75 5.24 -4.37
C GLU A 59 -6.06 6.07 -3.28
N ARG A 60 -5.78 7.35 -3.58
CA ARG A 60 -5.20 8.28 -2.60
C ARG A 60 -6.07 8.30 -1.34
N THR A 61 -5.43 8.08 -0.22
CA THR A 61 -6.07 8.04 1.10
C THR A 61 -5.19 8.72 2.14
N ASP A 62 -5.79 9.38 3.12
CA ASP A 62 -5.09 9.96 4.26
C ASP A 62 -4.76 8.93 5.35
N LEU A 63 -5.23 7.69 5.17
CA LEU A 63 -4.98 6.57 6.08
C LEU A 63 -3.51 6.11 6.06
N ILE A 64 -2.80 6.32 4.95
CA ILE A 64 -1.40 5.94 4.77
C ILE A 64 -0.61 7.17 4.32
N LYS A 65 0.00 7.88 5.28
CA LYS A 65 0.69 9.16 5.00
C LYS A 65 1.92 9.02 4.11
N ASN A 66 2.63 7.91 4.23
CA ASN A 66 3.93 7.66 3.60
C ASN A 66 3.92 6.30 2.91
N LEU A 67 3.10 6.19 1.87
CA LEU A 67 3.07 5.00 1.05
C LEU A 67 4.41 4.86 0.30
N PRO A 68 5.07 3.69 0.34
CA PRO A 68 6.32 3.50 -0.40
C PRO A 68 6.06 3.50 -1.92
N ASP A 69 7.09 3.80 -2.72
CA ASP A 69 7.00 3.74 -4.19
C ASP A 69 6.85 2.31 -4.73
N SER A 70 7.20 1.32 -3.90
CA SER A 70 7.09 -0.11 -4.22
C SER A 70 6.92 -0.96 -2.96
N ILE A 71 6.30 -2.12 -3.11
CA ILE A 71 6.21 -3.15 -2.07
C ILE A 71 6.51 -4.52 -2.67
N GLY A 72 7.53 -5.19 -2.12
CA GLY A 72 8.16 -6.31 -2.81
C GLY A 72 8.68 -5.88 -4.18
N GLU A 73 8.31 -6.61 -5.23
CA GLU A 73 8.69 -6.31 -6.62
C GLU A 73 7.68 -5.42 -7.35
N ARG A 74 6.58 -5.04 -6.69
CA ARG A 74 5.47 -4.31 -7.30
C ARG A 74 5.63 -2.81 -7.12
N LYS A 75 5.54 -2.07 -8.23
CA LYS A 75 5.46 -0.61 -8.19
C LYS A 75 4.07 -0.17 -7.72
N ILE A 76 4.04 0.92 -6.97
CA ILE A 76 2.81 1.52 -6.47
C ILE A 76 2.54 2.81 -7.24
N VAL A 77 1.30 2.98 -7.68
CA VAL A 77 0.82 4.17 -8.37
C VAL A 77 -0.38 4.71 -7.60
N THR A 78 -0.20 5.87 -6.98
CA THR A 78 -1.29 6.56 -6.26
C THR A 78 -2.21 7.26 -7.25
N LEU A 79 -3.48 6.89 -7.24
CA LEU A 79 -4.55 7.45 -8.05
C LEU A 79 -5.21 8.62 -7.32
N ASN A 80 -5.39 9.75 -8.00
CA ASN A 80 -6.11 10.92 -7.51
C ASN A 80 -6.91 11.57 -8.65
N ASN A 81 -7.78 12.53 -8.34
CA ASN A 81 -8.64 13.17 -9.35
C ASN A 81 -7.88 13.82 -10.52
N GLU A 82 -6.62 14.21 -10.32
CA GLU A 82 -5.80 14.88 -11.33
C GLU A 82 -5.20 13.87 -12.32
N ASN A 83 -4.77 12.70 -11.85
CA ASN A 83 -4.07 11.70 -12.68
C ASN A 83 -4.95 10.50 -13.11
N LEU A 84 -6.11 10.30 -12.47
CA LEU A 84 -6.92 9.08 -12.61
C LEU A 84 -7.20 8.74 -14.07
N LYS A 85 -7.72 9.70 -14.84
CA LYS A 85 -8.09 9.48 -16.25
C LYS A 85 -6.89 9.14 -17.12
N GLU A 86 -5.75 9.78 -16.89
CA GLU A 86 -4.53 9.55 -17.66
C GLU A 86 -3.92 8.18 -17.36
N VAL A 87 -3.94 7.78 -16.09
CA VAL A 87 -3.52 6.44 -15.68
C VAL A 87 -4.43 5.39 -16.31
N TYR A 88 -5.75 5.50 -16.17
CA TYR A 88 -6.68 4.55 -16.81
C TYR A 88 -6.46 4.47 -18.33
N LYS A 89 -6.30 5.60 -19.01
CA LYS A 89 -6.01 5.62 -20.46
C LYS A 89 -4.70 4.89 -20.82
N LYS A 90 -3.67 4.98 -19.98
CA LYS A 90 -2.37 4.30 -20.19
C LYS A 90 -2.48 2.78 -20.08
N TYR A 91 -3.44 2.29 -19.30
CA TYR A 91 -3.69 0.86 -19.06
C TYR A 91 -4.97 0.40 -19.75
N ASP A 92 -5.17 0.80 -21.01
CA ASP A 92 -6.30 0.35 -21.85
C ASP A 92 -7.68 0.50 -21.20
N TRP A 93 -7.84 1.55 -20.40
CA TRP A 93 -9.07 1.89 -19.68
C TRP A 93 -9.51 0.87 -18.62
N LYS A 94 -8.65 -0.07 -18.25
CA LYS A 94 -8.93 -1.14 -17.29
C LYS A 94 -7.75 -1.40 -16.37
N LEU A 95 -8.00 -1.44 -15.06
CA LEU A 95 -6.98 -1.81 -14.08
C LEU A 95 -7.63 -2.32 -12.80
N ILE A 96 -6.84 -2.98 -11.95
CA ILE A 96 -7.24 -3.31 -10.59
C ILE A 96 -6.95 -2.10 -9.69
N GLN A 97 -8.02 -1.43 -9.24
CA GLN A 97 -7.93 -0.29 -8.33
C GLN A 97 -8.09 -0.75 -6.88
N LEU A 98 -7.02 -0.65 -6.11
CA LEU A 98 -6.99 -0.94 -4.69
C LEU A 98 -7.59 0.20 -3.88
N LYS A 99 -8.59 -0.12 -3.04
CA LYS A 99 -9.04 0.74 -1.94
C LYS A 99 -8.62 0.17 -0.60
N VAL A 100 -8.22 1.07 0.30
CA VAL A 100 -7.87 0.76 1.69
C VAL A 100 -8.91 1.38 2.60
N PHE A 101 -9.41 0.61 3.56
CA PHE A 101 -10.48 1.05 4.47
C PHE A 101 -9.93 1.47 5.84
N PRO A 102 -10.65 2.33 6.58
CA PRO A 102 -10.30 2.70 7.96
C PRO A 102 -10.15 1.47 8.87
N ILE A 103 -9.29 1.59 9.89
CA ILE A 103 -9.16 0.56 10.93
C ILE A 103 -10.50 0.36 11.62
N GLU A 104 -10.89 -0.89 11.74
CA GLU A 104 -12.03 -1.31 12.56
C GLU A 104 -11.54 -2.12 13.76
N ILE A 105 -12.18 -1.93 14.92
CA ILE A 105 -11.93 -2.77 16.09
C ILE A 105 -13.10 -3.73 16.25
N LYS A 106 -12.85 -5.02 16.09
CA LYS A 106 -13.86 -6.08 16.26
C LYS A 106 -13.38 -7.12 17.23
N LYS A 107 -14.16 -7.39 18.28
CA LYS A 107 -13.89 -8.44 19.29
C LYS A 107 -12.47 -8.37 19.90
N GLY A 108 -11.93 -7.15 20.07
CA GLY A 108 -10.59 -6.94 20.63
C GLY A 108 -9.43 -7.09 19.64
N GLN A 109 -9.72 -7.24 18.35
CA GLN A 109 -8.75 -7.25 17.26
C GLN A 109 -8.87 -5.97 16.44
N ILE A 110 -7.75 -5.52 15.88
CA ILE A 110 -7.73 -4.52 14.80
C ILE A 110 -7.89 -5.25 13.47
N GLU A 111 -8.75 -4.74 12.60
CA GLU A 111 -8.97 -5.20 11.24
C GLU A 111 -8.67 -4.07 10.27
N ILE A 112 -7.88 -4.35 9.23
CA ILE A 112 -7.64 -3.47 8.09
C ILE A 112 -8.02 -4.21 6.81
N THR A 113 -8.93 -3.62 6.05
CA THR A 113 -9.46 -4.21 4.82
C THR A 113 -8.87 -3.55 3.58
N PHE A 114 -8.49 -4.41 2.63
CA PHE A 114 -8.05 -4.06 1.28
C PHE A 114 -9.04 -4.66 0.28
N ILE A 115 -9.48 -3.85 -0.68
CA ILE A 115 -10.38 -4.31 -1.74
C ILE A 115 -9.78 -3.96 -3.10
N PRO A 116 -9.37 -4.95 -3.90
CA PRO A 116 -9.01 -4.76 -5.30
C PRO A 116 -10.26 -4.72 -6.17
N TYR A 117 -10.69 -3.53 -6.57
CA TYR A 117 -11.82 -3.37 -7.50
C TYR A 117 -11.37 -3.58 -8.94
N HIS A 118 -12.19 -4.28 -9.72
CA HIS A 118 -12.09 -4.28 -11.17
C HIS A 118 -12.58 -2.93 -11.71
N GLY A 119 -11.63 -2.05 -12.03
CA GLY A 119 -11.90 -0.72 -12.54
C GLY A 119 -12.00 -0.70 -14.06
N GLU A 120 -13.07 -0.10 -14.57
CA GLU A 120 -13.24 0.23 -15.99
C GLU A 120 -13.67 1.69 -16.11
N MET A 121 -12.97 2.47 -16.93
CA MET A 121 -13.30 3.88 -17.16
C MET A 121 -13.67 4.11 -18.63
N ASP A 122 -14.79 4.76 -18.90
CA ASP A 122 -15.11 5.13 -20.29
C ASP A 122 -14.29 6.35 -20.77
N LYS A 123 -14.28 6.61 -22.08
CA LYS A 123 -13.55 7.77 -22.65
C LYS A 123 -14.06 9.12 -22.13
N LYS A 124 -15.30 9.19 -21.63
CA LYS A 124 -15.89 10.40 -21.05
C LYS A 124 -15.37 10.63 -19.62
N GLY A 125 -14.80 9.62 -18.98
CA GLY A 125 -14.25 9.65 -17.64
C GLY A 125 -15.17 9.05 -16.58
N ASN A 126 -16.23 8.35 -16.97
CA ASN A 126 -17.10 7.66 -16.03
C ASN A 126 -16.39 6.39 -15.55
N LEU A 127 -16.16 6.30 -14.24
CA LEU A 127 -15.51 5.16 -13.59
C LEU A 127 -16.57 4.18 -13.08
N ASN A 128 -16.42 2.92 -13.44
CA ASN A 128 -17.12 1.79 -12.86
C ASN A 128 -16.15 0.94 -12.04
N LEU A 129 -16.54 0.56 -10.82
CA LEU A 129 -15.74 -0.28 -9.93
C LEU A 129 -16.55 -1.53 -9.58
N GLY A 130 -16.17 -2.67 -10.17
CA GLY A 130 -16.74 -3.97 -9.84
C GLY A 130 -16.04 -4.58 -8.62
N LEU A 131 -16.82 -4.92 -7.60
CA LEU A 131 -16.34 -5.69 -6.44
C LEU A 131 -16.30 -7.17 -6.80
N SER A 132 -15.15 -7.82 -6.63
CA SER A 132 -15.04 -9.28 -6.69
C SER A 132 -14.66 -9.85 -5.33
N ASP A 133 -13.60 -9.30 -4.75
CA ASP A 133 -12.84 -9.96 -3.69
C ASP A 133 -12.41 -8.96 -2.61
N TRP A 134 -11.96 -9.47 -1.47
CA TRP A 134 -11.41 -8.65 -0.40
C TRP A 134 -10.35 -9.40 0.40
N THR A 135 -9.48 -8.63 1.06
CA THR A 135 -8.46 -9.12 2.00
C THR A 135 -8.55 -8.36 3.30
N ASN A 136 -8.73 -9.09 4.40
CA ASN A 136 -8.73 -8.57 5.75
C ASN A 136 -7.45 -8.97 6.48
N ILE A 137 -6.75 -7.99 7.05
CA ILE A 137 -5.56 -8.21 7.89
C ILE A 137 -5.93 -7.94 9.34
N PHE A 138 -5.68 -8.93 10.21
CA PHE A 138 -6.02 -8.87 11.62
C PHE A 138 -4.77 -8.72 12.49
N PHE A 139 -4.89 -7.88 13.51
CA PHE A 139 -3.87 -7.67 14.53
C PHE A 139 -4.44 -7.93 15.92
N GLN A 140 -3.63 -8.58 16.75
CA GLN A 140 -3.91 -8.82 18.16
C GLN A 140 -2.94 -8.02 19.02
N TYR A 141 -3.41 -7.51 20.16
CA TYR A 141 -2.53 -6.84 21.10
C TYR A 141 -1.73 -7.85 21.93
N ASP A 142 -0.40 -7.77 21.88
CA ASP A 142 0.49 -8.52 22.75
C ASP A 142 0.75 -7.72 24.03
N CYS A 143 0.21 -8.18 25.16
CA CYS A 143 0.36 -7.53 26.46
C CYS A 143 1.81 -7.53 26.99
N ASN A 144 2.63 -8.51 26.62
CA ASN A 144 4.02 -8.60 27.05
C ASN A 144 4.88 -7.58 26.31
N GLN A 145 4.68 -7.46 24.99
CA GLN A 145 5.40 -6.55 24.13
C GLN A 145 4.78 -5.16 24.06
N LYS A 146 3.57 -5.00 24.62
CA LYS A 146 2.76 -3.77 24.62
C LYS A 146 2.57 -3.19 23.21
N LYS A 147 2.34 -4.05 22.23
CA LYS A 147 2.20 -3.66 20.82
C LYS A 147 1.17 -4.53 20.10
N TRP A 148 0.56 -3.97 19.07
CA TRP A 148 -0.23 -4.75 18.12
C TRP A 148 0.70 -5.59 17.24
N ILE A 149 0.38 -6.88 17.12
CA ILE A 149 1.11 -7.83 16.28
C ILE A 149 0.17 -8.40 15.22
N TYR A 150 0.70 -8.61 14.02
CA TYR A 150 -0.01 -9.34 12.98
C TYR A 150 -0.40 -10.73 13.51
N GLU A 151 -1.66 -11.08 13.36
CA GLU A 151 -2.21 -12.37 13.77
C GLU A 151 -2.46 -13.25 12.54
N ARG A 152 -3.28 -12.76 11.61
CA ARG A 152 -3.72 -13.54 10.44
C ARG A 152 -4.21 -12.66 9.30
N THR A 153 -4.34 -13.29 8.13
CA THR A 153 -4.98 -12.73 6.94
C THR A 153 -6.15 -13.62 6.54
N GLU A 154 -7.28 -13.01 6.20
CA GLU A 154 -8.43 -13.69 5.62
C GLU A 154 -8.74 -13.08 4.26
N ASN A 155 -9.10 -13.92 3.29
CA ASN A 155 -9.51 -13.48 1.96
C ASN A 155 -10.87 -14.09 1.61
N GLY A 156 -11.47 -13.56 0.56
CA GLY A 156 -12.35 -14.34 -0.31
C GLY A 156 -12.91 -13.47 -1.45
N GLY A 157 -14.05 -13.88 -1.99
CA GLY A 157 -14.87 -13.04 -2.87
C GLY A 157 -16.35 -13.40 -2.88
N ILE A 158 -17.05 -12.75 -3.80
CA ILE A 158 -18.47 -12.93 -4.15
C ILE A 158 -18.60 -13.98 -5.25
#